data_AF-A0A2V5PR77-F1
#
_entry.id   AF-A0A2V5PR77-F1
#
_cell.length_a   1.000
_cell.length_b   1.000
_cell.length_c   1.000
_cell.angle_alpha   90.00
_cell.angle_beta   90.00
_cell.angle_gamma   90.00
#
_symmetry.space_group_name_H-M   'P 1'
#
loop_
_entity.id
_entity.type
_entity.pdbx_description
1 polymer ?
#
loop_
_entity_poly.entity_id
_entity_poly.type
_entity_poly.pdbx_seq_one_letter_code
_entity_poly.pdbx_strand_id
1 'polypeptide(L)'
;MRNFLSALLCALCVSAFCFQAEASTVVSATITITNSAALTNATSGQKYTLNGDARTFTNSVASASTQVRVLTNYTASQILLSLVVQAGSYPFTGIQSMTASAGTNVTFRATNDTALTITLSPTNYGKVTYSTQTVGVVQTIIRVPMSAEDSVPQTNNPTRLWQDLDAYSQTRRLGRLELSGRLELQAGFGLHGRYLVSTNYTLTTNDLYIGVDTRSNTNLILTLPSAASASNLLFVLKDEGGSAGTNTLKIYPASGDRIDTLLTNLVVSNNFGGVQLRSRGGTNWNILASGGGVTGGIASSGGGGVELTNSVWVAKNGNNSTGARGDASKPFLTLGAAKTNAISGDTIFVMPGTYDEKNLLKNGVNWHGFGASVIFTGGSGAIWDDNADSIDATSIIEGFDILENQSGDAVLQIFNNSTVTIRARTINSPFGYAVMVGGGGTNTICTIEDSTVAVSDSSGLAAVQVRAAAAHVTLNRCKLTSAETSNAGSALRFEFAANTNSVLRDCVLIGNLSAGSPVSISGSTTGTKIRIYGSLMSNLTNDVTNTSFLTGATRFEVSADVR
;
A
#
# COMPACT_ATOMS: atom_id res chain seq x y z
N MET A 1 -46.82 29.54 -44.15
CA MET A 1 -47.18 28.89 -45.44
C MET A 1 -46.18 29.13 -46.58
N ARG A 2 -45.62 30.33 -46.79
CA ARG A 2 -44.59 30.55 -47.83
C ARG A 2 -43.33 29.68 -47.69
N ASN A 3 -42.85 29.42 -46.48
CA ASN A 3 -41.61 28.65 -46.26
C ASN A 3 -41.78 27.12 -46.44
N PHE A 4 -43.01 26.61 -46.44
CA PHE A 4 -43.27 25.16 -46.62
C PHE A 4 -43.32 24.78 -48.11
N LEU A 5 -43.78 25.70 -48.97
CA LEU A 5 -43.80 25.52 -50.42
C LEU A 5 -42.39 25.57 -51.03
N SER A 6 -41.49 26.38 -50.47
CA SER A 6 -40.09 26.49 -50.92
C SER A 6 -39.29 25.21 -50.66
N ALA A 7 -39.54 24.56 -49.52
CA ALA A 7 -38.87 23.31 -49.15
C ALA A 7 -39.35 22.13 -50.00
N LEU A 8 -40.65 22.07 -50.34
CA LEU A 8 -41.21 21.03 -51.18
C LEU A 8 -40.75 21.15 -52.65
N LEU A 9 -40.62 22.39 -53.16
CA LEU A 9 -40.12 22.63 -54.52
C LEU A 9 -38.62 22.32 -54.65
N CYS A 10 -37.84 22.56 -53.58
CA CYS A 10 -36.41 22.23 -53.56
C CYS A 10 -36.17 20.71 -53.49
N ALA A 11 -36.99 19.97 -52.74
CA ALA A 11 -36.89 18.50 -52.65
C ALA A 11 -37.27 17.79 -53.96
N LEU A 12 -38.25 18.31 -54.72
CA LEU A 12 -38.68 17.74 -55.99
C LEU A 12 -37.66 17.97 -57.13
N CYS A 13 -36.90 19.08 -57.07
CA CYS A 13 -35.85 19.39 -58.04
C CYS A 13 -34.60 18.52 -57.88
N VAL A 14 -34.32 18.00 -56.67
CA VAL A 14 -33.11 17.19 -56.42
C VAL A 14 -33.31 15.73 -56.82
N SER A 15 -34.54 15.21 -56.84
CA SER A 15 -34.83 13.82 -57.25
C SER A 15 -35.02 13.61 -58.76
N ALA A 16 -35.17 14.68 -59.55
CA ALA A 16 -35.42 14.60 -61.00
C ALA A 16 -34.15 14.59 -61.87
N PHE A 17 -32.95 14.73 -61.27
CA PHE A 17 -31.68 14.86 -61.98
C PHE A 17 -30.63 13.82 -61.58
N CYS A 18 -31.05 12.58 -61.33
CA CYS A 18 -30.13 11.46 -61.27
C CYS A 18 -29.84 10.97 -62.70
N PHE A 19 -28.91 11.63 -63.41
CA PHE A 19 -28.44 11.12 -64.70
C PHE A 19 -27.53 9.90 -64.47
N GLN A 20 -27.85 8.78 -65.13
CA GLN A 20 -26.95 7.63 -65.22
C GLN A 20 -25.66 8.07 -65.92
N ALA A 21 -24.51 7.81 -65.30
CA ALA A 21 -23.22 8.05 -65.92
C ALA A 21 -22.98 6.96 -66.99
N GLU A 22 -23.20 7.29 -68.25
CA GLU A 22 -22.72 6.47 -69.37
C GLU A 22 -21.22 6.73 -69.58
N ALA A 23 -20.41 5.69 -69.45
CA ALA A 23 -18.99 5.76 -69.79
C ALA A 23 -18.85 5.82 -71.31
N SER A 24 -18.40 6.97 -71.82
CA SER A 24 -18.09 7.15 -73.24
C SER A 24 -16.80 6.40 -73.60
N THR A 25 -16.90 5.43 -74.52
CA THR A 25 -15.73 4.72 -75.06
C THR A 25 -14.92 5.68 -75.95
N VAL A 26 -13.73 6.06 -75.50
CA VAL A 26 -12.81 6.89 -76.29
C VAL A 26 -12.08 6.00 -77.29
N VAL A 27 -12.38 6.16 -78.58
CA VAL A 27 -11.63 5.53 -79.68
C VAL A 27 -10.55 6.52 -80.14
N SER A 28 -9.29 6.22 -79.87
CA SER A 28 -8.14 6.99 -80.36
C SER A 28 -7.46 6.27 -81.53
N ALA A 29 -7.13 7.00 -82.59
CA ALA A 29 -6.34 6.45 -83.69
C ALA A 29 -5.48 7.54 -84.34
N THR A 30 -4.37 7.10 -84.94
CA THR A 30 -3.44 7.96 -85.71
C THR A 30 -3.85 7.95 -87.18
N ILE A 31 -3.81 9.12 -87.83
CA ILE A 31 -3.98 9.27 -89.29
C ILE A 31 -2.62 9.63 -89.89
N THR A 32 -2.09 8.74 -90.73
CA THR A 32 -0.83 8.91 -91.46
C THR A 32 -1.12 8.86 -92.96
N ILE A 33 -0.73 9.91 -93.68
CA ILE A 33 -0.80 9.98 -95.14
C ILE A 33 0.63 9.98 -95.69
N THR A 34 0.93 9.01 -96.56
CA THR A 34 2.27 8.88 -97.16
C THR A 34 2.17 8.76 -98.67
N ASN A 35 3.13 9.36 -99.38
CA ASN A 35 3.36 9.18 -100.81
C ASN A 35 2.27 9.77 -101.74
N SER A 36 1.96 11.07 -101.61
CA SER A 36 1.24 11.81 -102.66
C SER A 36 2.13 12.91 -103.22
N ALA A 37 2.44 12.87 -104.52
CA ALA A 37 2.95 14.04 -105.23
C ALA A 37 2.01 15.23 -105.00
N ALA A 38 2.55 16.45 -104.97
CA ALA A 38 1.88 17.68 -104.55
C ALA A 38 0.38 17.71 -104.88
N LEU A 39 -0.47 17.85 -103.85
CA LEU A 39 -1.94 17.81 -103.94
C LEU A 39 -2.55 19.03 -104.69
N THR A 40 -1.74 19.82 -105.38
CA THR A 40 -2.20 20.77 -106.38
C THR A 40 -2.47 19.98 -107.67
N ASN A 41 -3.74 19.63 -107.93
CA ASN A 41 -4.26 18.89 -109.09
C ASN A 41 -4.21 17.35 -109.00
N ALA A 42 -4.84 16.76 -107.97
CA ALA A 42 -5.09 15.31 -107.94
C ALA A 42 -5.96 14.88 -109.13
N THR A 43 -5.44 13.99 -109.98
CA THR A 43 -6.12 13.45 -111.17
C THR A 43 -6.64 12.03 -110.92
N SER A 44 -7.74 11.66 -111.60
CA SER A 44 -8.33 10.31 -111.49
C SER A 44 -7.28 9.24 -111.79
N GLY A 45 -7.14 8.25 -110.89
CA GLY A 45 -6.14 7.18 -110.97
C GLY A 45 -4.87 7.39 -110.13
N GLN A 46 -4.63 8.59 -109.59
CA GLN A 46 -3.52 8.83 -108.65
C GLN A 46 -3.76 8.10 -107.32
N LYS A 47 -2.67 7.60 -106.71
CA LYS A 47 -2.72 6.83 -105.46
C LYS A 47 -1.99 7.54 -104.33
N TYR A 48 -2.45 7.28 -103.10
CA TYR A 48 -1.75 7.64 -101.88
C TYR A 48 -1.98 6.55 -100.84
N THR A 49 -1.20 6.55 -99.76
CA THR A 49 -1.35 5.58 -98.67
C THR A 49 -1.97 6.25 -97.45
N LEU A 50 -3.05 5.68 -96.91
CA LEU A 50 -3.71 6.11 -95.67
C LEU A 50 -3.58 5.00 -94.63
N ASN A 51 -2.88 5.26 -93.53
CA ASN A 51 -2.67 4.27 -92.44
C ASN A 51 -2.14 2.91 -92.93
N GLY A 52 -1.31 2.91 -93.97
CA GLY A 52 -0.73 1.70 -94.57
C GLY A 52 -1.51 1.14 -95.76
N ASP A 53 -2.78 1.52 -95.95
CA ASP A 53 -3.59 1.05 -97.07
C ASP A 53 -3.50 1.97 -98.30
N ALA A 54 -3.40 1.39 -99.48
CA ALA A 54 -3.45 2.14 -100.73
C ALA A 54 -4.88 2.65 -101.03
N ARG A 55 -4.99 3.93 -101.39
CA ARG A 55 -6.22 4.61 -101.79
C ARG A 55 -6.05 5.26 -103.15
N THR A 56 -7.12 5.32 -103.94
CA THR A 56 -7.09 5.88 -105.31
C THR A 56 -8.08 7.02 -105.47
N PHE A 57 -7.66 8.13 -106.08
CA PHE A 57 -8.55 9.23 -106.45
C PHE A 57 -9.40 8.85 -107.66
N THR A 58 -10.71 9.13 -107.61
CA THR A 58 -11.65 8.90 -108.72
C THR A 58 -12.55 10.11 -108.94
N ASN A 59 -12.89 10.37 -110.20
CA ASN A 59 -13.88 11.37 -110.59
C ASN A 59 -15.32 10.83 -110.64
N SER A 60 -15.51 9.55 -110.27
CA SER A 60 -16.80 8.83 -110.29
C SER A 60 -17.28 8.52 -108.85
N VAL A 61 -18.32 7.68 -108.70
CA VAL A 61 -18.78 7.20 -107.38
C VAL A 61 -17.61 6.50 -106.67
N ALA A 62 -17.35 6.86 -105.40
CA ALA A 62 -16.20 6.37 -104.64
C ALA A 62 -16.63 5.46 -103.48
N SER A 63 -15.88 4.38 -103.26
CA SER A 63 -15.99 3.56 -102.04
C SER A 63 -15.14 4.13 -100.91
N ALA A 64 -15.73 4.41 -99.75
CA ALA A 64 -15.03 4.97 -98.59
C ALA A 64 -13.81 4.15 -98.13
N SER A 65 -13.84 2.82 -98.32
CA SER A 65 -12.76 1.92 -97.90
C SER A 65 -11.60 1.79 -98.89
N THR A 66 -11.68 2.34 -100.11
CA THR A 66 -10.62 2.15 -101.13
C THR A 66 -10.39 3.35 -102.05
N GLN A 67 -11.34 4.28 -102.14
CA GLN A 67 -11.35 5.36 -103.13
C GLN A 67 -11.78 6.70 -102.53
N VAL A 68 -11.29 7.79 -103.11
CA VAL A 68 -11.69 9.17 -102.76
C VAL A 68 -12.24 9.89 -103.98
N ARG A 69 -13.41 10.49 -103.82
CA ARG A 69 -14.02 11.29 -104.88
C ARG A 69 -13.35 12.67 -104.98
N VAL A 70 -12.78 12.98 -106.13
CA VAL A 70 -12.20 14.28 -106.47
C VAL A 70 -12.65 14.67 -107.88
N LEU A 71 -13.19 15.87 -108.04
CA LEU A 71 -13.56 16.39 -109.37
C LEU A 71 -12.39 17.13 -110.00
N THR A 72 -12.37 17.16 -111.33
CA THR A 72 -11.47 18.02 -112.10
C THR A 72 -11.64 19.46 -111.61
N ASN A 73 -10.53 20.09 -111.17
CA ASN A 73 -10.43 21.48 -110.66
C ASN A 73 -10.66 21.71 -109.16
N TYR A 74 -10.63 20.68 -108.30
CA TYR A 74 -10.60 20.92 -106.85
C TYR A 74 -9.31 21.61 -106.41
N THR A 75 -9.44 22.67 -105.61
CA THR A 75 -8.32 23.33 -104.90
C THR A 75 -7.72 22.39 -103.85
N ALA A 76 -6.48 22.65 -103.41
CA ALA A 76 -5.83 21.85 -102.37
C ALA A 76 -6.67 21.74 -101.08
N SER A 77 -7.38 22.80 -100.70
CA SER A 77 -8.33 22.80 -99.56
C SER A 77 -9.56 21.91 -99.80
N GLN A 78 -10.08 21.86 -101.03
CA GLN A 78 -11.21 20.99 -101.38
C GLN A 78 -10.79 19.52 -101.46
N ILE A 79 -9.56 19.23 -101.89
CA ILE A 79 -8.99 17.88 -101.87
C ILE A 79 -8.78 17.42 -100.43
N LEU A 80 -8.26 18.30 -99.55
CA LEU A 80 -8.10 18.01 -98.13
C LEU A 80 -9.45 17.70 -97.46
N LEU A 81 -10.50 18.44 -97.80
CA LEU A 81 -11.85 18.17 -97.32
C LEU A 81 -12.35 16.78 -97.74
N SER A 82 -12.13 16.38 -99.00
CA SER A 82 -12.48 15.02 -99.47
C SER A 82 -11.74 13.92 -98.71
N LEU A 83 -10.47 14.12 -98.34
CA LEU A 83 -9.68 13.18 -97.55
C LEU A 83 -10.21 13.04 -96.12
N VAL A 84 -10.61 14.16 -95.51
CA VAL A 84 -11.15 14.20 -94.14
C VAL A 84 -12.53 13.53 -94.07
N VAL A 85 -13.40 13.80 -95.05
CA VAL A 85 -14.71 13.15 -95.16
C VAL A 85 -14.56 11.62 -95.35
N GLN A 86 -13.56 11.17 -96.12
CA GLN A 86 -13.29 9.75 -96.27
C GLN A 86 -12.81 9.12 -94.96
N ALA A 87 -11.84 9.73 -94.27
CA ALA A 87 -11.35 9.21 -92.99
C ALA A 87 -12.49 9.06 -91.96
N GLY A 88 -13.42 10.01 -91.92
CA GLY A 88 -14.62 9.93 -91.07
C GLY A 88 -15.60 8.85 -91.46
N SER A 89 -15.63 8.45 -92.74
CA SER A 89 -16.46 7.34 -93.21
C SER A 89 -15.79 5.98 -93.00
N TYR A 90 -14.46 5.90 -93.05
CA TYR A 90 -13.65 4.71 -92.79
C TYR A 90 -12.20 5.10 -92.43
N PRO A 91 -11.61 4.60 -91.33
CA PRO A 91 -12.11 3.56 -90.43
C PRO A 91 -13.06 4.07 -89.32
N PHE A 92 -13.38 5.37 -89.26
CA PHE A 92 -14.10 5.99 -88.15
C PHE A 92 -15.64 6.02 -88.32
N THR A 93 -16.20 4.99 -88.96
CA THR A 93 -17.63 4.90 -89.27
C THR A 93 -18.49 5.06 -87.99
N GLY A 94 -19.41 6.03 -87.99
CA GLY A 94 -20.36 6.23 -86.88
C GLY A 94 -19.95 7.26 -85.82
N ILE A 95 -18.80 7.94 -85.97
CA ILE A 95 -18.42 9.03 -85.06
C ILE A 95 -19.09 10.34 -85.50
N GLN A 96 -20.01 10.88 -84.67
CA GLN A 96 -20.86 12.03 -85.00
C GLN A 96 -20.14 13.41 -85.00
N SER A 97 -18.87 13.53 -84.59
CA SER A 97 -18.25 14.83 -84.27
C SER A 97 -17.21 15.36 -85.28
N MET A 98 -17.16 14.82 -86.50
CA MET A 98 -16.23 15.30 -87.53
C MET A 98 -16.83 16.45 -88.35
N THR A 99 -16.49 17.70 -88.03
CA THR A 99 -16.85 18.88 -88.84
C THR A 99 -15.60 19.44 -89.51
N ALA A 100 -15.59 19.56 -90.84
CA ALA A 100 -14.49 20.15 -91.60
C ALA A 100 -14.96 21.46 -92.26
N SER A 101 -14.16 22.54 -92.11
CA SER A 101 -14.39 23.82 -92.79
C SER A 101 -13.24 24.11 -93.75
N ALA A 102 -13.51 24.79 -94.86
CA ALA A 102 -12.50 25.10 -95.86
C ALA A 102 -11.44 26.07 -95.30
N GLY A 103 -10.19 25.62 -95.20
CA GLY A 103 -9.05 26.42 -94.74
C GLY A 103 -7.79 25.57 -94.55
N THR A 104 -6.64 26.23 -94.35
CA THR A 104 -5.32 25.59 -94.13
C THR A 104 -5.20 24.81 -92.82
N ASN A 105 -6.20 24.91 -91.94
CA ASN A 105 -6.27 24.23 -90.65
C ASN A 105 -7.58 23.43 -90.57
N VAL A 106 -7.47 22.10 -90.53
CA VAL A 106 -8.61 21.22 -90.23
C VAL A 106 -8.56 20.87 -88.75
N THR A 107 -9.65 21.12 -88.03
CA THR A 107 -9.77 20.81 -86.60
C THR A 107 -10.68 19.61 -86.40
N PHE A 108 -10.20 18.56 -85.75
CA PHE A 108 -11.04 17.46 -85.29
C PHE A 108 -11.47 17.74 -83.84
N ARG A 109 -12.76 17.62 -83.54
CA ARG A 109 -13.29 17.69 -82.17
C ARG A 109 -13.77 16.31 -81.76
N ALA A 110 -13.22 15.75 -80.68
CA ALA A 110 -13.87 14.69 -79.91
C ALA A 110 -14.45 15.34 -78.64
N THR A 111 -15.43 14.70 -78.01
CA THR A 111 -16.35 15.26 -77.00
C THR A 111 -15.75 15.79 -75.69
N ASN A 112 -14.42 15.92 -75.59
CA ASN A 112 -13.74 16.56 -74.48
C ASN A 112 -12.76 17.60 -75.04
N ASP A 113 -13.06 18.89 -74.83
CA ASP A 113 -12.45 20.09 -75.45
C ASP A 113 -10.91 20.13 -75.53
N THR A 114 -10.32 19.43 -76.49
CA THR A 114 -8.95 19.69 -76.96
C THR A 114 -8.91 19.62 -78.48
N ALA A 115 -8.63 20.77 -79.10
CA ALA A 115 -8.56 20.91 -80.55
C ALA A 115 -7.30 20.22 -81.09
N LEU A 116 -7.46 19.24 -81.99
CA LEU A 116 -6.34 18.73 -82.78
C LEU A 116 -6.15 19.65 -83.99
N THR A 117 -5.06 20.43 -84.02
CA THR A 117 -4.75 21.32 -85.15
C THR A 117 -3.75 20.65 -86.08
N ILE A 118 -4.12 20.43 -87.34
CA ILE A 118 -3.20 19.99 -88.39
C ILE A 118 -2.87 21.19 -89.28
N THR A 119 -1.60 21.62 -89.27
CA THR A 119 -1.11 22.69 -90.16
C THR A 119 -0.23 22.06 -91.24
N LEU A 120 -0.56 22.29 -92.51
CA LEU A 120 0.30 21.90 -93.63
C LEU A 120 1.34 22.99 -93.88
N SER A 121 2.62 22.64 -93.72
CA SER A 121 3.72 23.46 -94.24
C SER A 121 3.97 23.09 -95.71
N PRO A 122 4.25 24.06 -96.62
CA PRO A 122 4.40 23.79 -98.05
C PRO A 122 5.53 22.82 -98.42
N THR A 123 6.41 22.43 -97.47
CA THR A 123 7.60 21.66 -97.80
C THR A 123 7.90 20.43 -96.94
N ASN A 124 7.22 20.13 -95.82
CA ASN A 124 7.48 18.88 -95.08
C ASN A 124 6.33 18.49 -94.12
N TYR A 125 6.14 17.17 -93.96
CA TYR A 125 5.08 16.46 -93.24
C TYR A 125 4.79 16.93 -91.80
N GLY A 126 3.51 16.89 -91.41
CA GLY A 126 2.99 17.44 -90.14
C GLY A 126 3.47 16.73 -88.87
N LYS A 127 3.72 17.52 -87.82
CA LYS A 127 4.08 17.06 -86.47
C LYS A 127 2.86 17.13 -85.54
N VAL A 128 2.57 16.05 -84.84
CA VAL A 128 1.51 15.99 -83.79
C VAL A 128 2.20 16.04 -82.42
N THR A 129 1.70 16.86 -81.49
CA THR A 129 2.14 16.89 -80.09
C THR A 129 0.90 16.81 -79.19
N TYR A 130 0.91 15.90 -78.20
CA TYR A 130 -0.14 15.79 -77.18
C TYR A 130 0.51 15.74 -75.79
N SER A 131 -0.13 16.35 -74.78
CA SER A 131 0.26 16.25 -73.38
C SER A 131 -0.67 15.27 -72.66
N THR A 132 -0.14 14.18 -72.11
CA THR A 132 -0.92 13.24 -71.28
C THR A 132 -0.98 13.72 -69.84
N GLN A 133 -2.19 13.96 -69.32
CA GLN A 133 -2.44 13.89 -67.87
C GLN A 133 -3.35 12.69 -67.62
N THR A 134 -2.89 11.72 -66.85
CA THR A 134 -3.68 10.55 -66.45
C THR A 134 -4.13 10.73 -65.00
N VAL A 135 -5.44 10.75 -64.76
CA VAL A 135 -6.05 10.61 -63.42
C VAL A 135 -6.93 9.36 -63.44
N GLY A 136 -6.70 8.45 -62.49
CA GLY A 136 -7.72 7.51 -62.03
C GLY A 136 -7.25 6.06 -61.85
N VAL A 137 -7.01 5.67 -60.60
CA VAL A 137 -7.72 4.55 -59.95
C VAL A 137 -7.82 4.87 -58.46
N VAL A 138 -9.00 4.70 -57.86
CA VAL A 138 -9.24 4.91 -56.43
C VAL A 138 -8.41 3.90 -55.62
N GLN A 139 -7.30 4.37 -55.06
CA GLN A 139 -6.82 3.94 -53.75
C GLN A 139 -6.81 5.18 -52.86
N THR A 140 -7.09 5.01 -51.59
CA THR A 140 -7.04 6.07 -50.58
C THR A 140 -5.70 6.82 -50.68
N ILE A 141 -5.70 7.98 -51.36
CA ILE A 141 -4.59 8.91 -51.31
C ILE A 141 -4.66 9.55 -49.93
N ILE A 142 -3.86 9.02 -49.00
CA ILE A 142 -3.43 9.84 -47.86
C ILE A 142 -2.63 10.96 -48.50
N ARG A 143 -3.20 12.18 -48.52
CA ARG A 143 -2.47 13.36 -48.95
C ARG A 143 -1.35 13.58 -47.93
N VAL A 144 -0.11 13.25 -48.30
CA VAL A 144 1.07 13.67 -47.54
C VAL A 144 1.13 15.21 -47.67
N PRO A 145 1.43 15.96 -46.60
CA PRO A 145 1.56 17.41 -46.70
C PRO A 145 2.55 17.81 -47.80
N MET A 146 2.27 18.91 -48.51
CA MET A 146 3.03 19.46 -49.65
C MET A 146 4.54 19.63 -49.45
N SER A 147 5.06 19.43 -48.24
CA SER A 147 6.49 19.50 -47.92
C SER A 147 7.31 18.28 -48.36
N ALA A 148 6.70 17.27 -49.01
CA ALA A 148 7.38 16.05 -49.45
C ALA A 148 7.51 15.89 -50.98
N GLU A 149 7.05 16.85 -51.78
CA GLU A 149 7.27 16.86 -53.24
C GLU A 149 8.56 17.64 -53.56
N ASP A 150 9.72 17.04 -53.26
CA ASP A 150 11.00 17.51 -53.79
C ASP A 150 11.46 16.58 -54.93
N SER A 151 11.99 17.17 -56.00
CA SER A 151 12.27 16.51 -57.29
C SER A 151 13.56 15.67 -57.29
N VAL A 152 14.17 15.47 -56.13
CA VAL A 152 15.45 14.75 -55.98
C VAL A 152 15.20 13.30 -55.60
N PRO A 153 15.78 12.30 -56.29
CA PRO A 153 15.65 10.88 -55.93
C PRO A 153 16.12 10.64 -54.49
N GLN A 154 15.20 10.24 -53.60
CA GLN A 154 15.56 9.97 -52.21
C GLN A 154 15.77 8.47 -52.00
N THR A 155 17.02 8.08 -51.77
CA THR A 155 17.42 6.73 -51.33
C THR A 155 16.98 6.54 -49.88
N ASN A 156 16.32 5.42 -49.58
CA ASN A 156 15.82 4.99 -48.25
C ASN A 156 14.39 5.41 -47.85
N ASN A 157 13.46 5.37 -48.81
CA ASN A 157 12.03 5.59 -48.57
C ASN A 157 11.40 4.72 -47.43
N PRO A 158 11.75 3.43 -47.24
CA PRO A 158 11.13 2.63 -46.17
C PRO A 158 11.48 3.12 -44.77
N THR A 159 12.72 3.53 -44.54
CA THR A 159 13.20 4.01 -43.23
C THR A 159 12.59 5.36 -42.86
N ARG A 160 12.45 6.26 -43.84
CA ARG A 160 11.80 7.57 -43.60
C ARG A 160 10.28 7.45 -43.45
N LEU A 161 9.63 6.57 -44.22
CA LEU A 161 8.21 6.28 -44.02
C LEU A 161 7.94 5.69 -42.63
N TRP A 162 8.84 4.81 -42.15
CA TRP A 162 8.77 4.26 -40.79
C TRP A 162 9.02 5.33 -39.73
N GLN A 163 9.99 6.23 -39.94
CA GLN A 163 10.27 7.36 -39.03
C GLN A 163 9.10 8.37 -38.99
N ASP A 164 8.43 8.63 -40.11
CA ASP A 164 7.27 9.52 -40.17
C ASP A 164 6.02 8.88 -39.55
N LEU A 165 5.80 7.58 -39.75
CA LEU A 165 4.75 6.84 -39.03
C LEU A 165 5.01 6.80 -37.52
N ASP A 166 6.26 6.59 -37.12
CA ASP A 166 6.66 6.57 -35.71
C ASP A 166 6.52 7.95 -35.06
N ALA A 167 6.90 9.02 -35.77
CA ALA A 167 6.71 10.40 -35.33
C ALA A 167 5.24 10.77 -35.09
N TYR A 168 4.30 10.21 -35.87
CA TYR A 168 2.86 10.37 -35.63
C TYR A 168 2.29 9.41 -34.57
N SER A 169 2.96 8.29 -34.28
CA SER A 169 2.51 7.29 -33.30
C SER A 169 2.75 7.74 -31.85
N GLN A 170 3.83 8.50 -31.60
CA GLN A 170 4.23 8.92 -30.25
C GLN A 170 3.32 9.99 -29.62
N THR A 171 2.33 10.50 -30.36
CA THR A 171 1.41 11.59 -29.90
C THR A 171 -0.07 11.19 -29.79
N ARG A 172 -0.45 9.93 -30.04
CA ARG A 172 -1.84 9.48 -29.85
C ARG A 172 -2.15 9.19 -28.38
N ARG A 173 -2.18 10.25 -27.56
CA ARG A 173 -2.89 10.19 -26.27
C ARG A 173 -4.38 10.17 -26.59
N LEU A 174 -5.10 9.15 -26.14
CA LEU A 174 -6.57 9.22 -26.11
C LEU A 174 -6.95 10.32 -25.12
N GLY A 175 -7.44 11.46 -25.62
CA GLY A 175 -7.83 12.59 -24.76
C GLY A 175 -9.01 12.28 -23.85
N ARG A 176 -9.94 11.44 -24.33
CA ARG A 176 -11.07 10.89 -23.56
C ARG A 176 -11.49 9.56 -24.17
N LEU A 177 -11.68 8.54 -23.34
CA LEU A 177 -12.24 7.24 -23.73
C LEU A 177 -13.52 7.01 -22.93
N GLU A 178 -14.68 7.09 -23.59
CA GLU A 178 -15.98 6.76 -23.01
C GLU A 178 -16.42 5.39 -23.53
N LEU A 179 -16.65 4.44 -22.62
CA LEU A 179 -17.10 3.09 -22.93
C LEU A 179 -18.38 2.81 -22.16
N SER A 180 -19.45 2.41 -22.87
CA SER A 180 -20.72 2.00 -22.25
C SER A 180 -20.74 0.52 -21.80
N GLY A 181 -19.61 -0.18 -21.92
CA GLY A 181 -19.47 -1.62 -21.69
C GLY A 181 -18.16 -2.00 -20.98
N ARG A 182 -17.59 -3.16 -21.32
CA ARG A 182 -16.38 -3.71 -20.68
C ARG A 182 -15.11 -3.26 -21.40
N LEU A 183 -14.09 -2.87 -20.63
CA LEU A 183 -12.71 -2.70 -21.09
C LEU A 183 -11.91 -3.98 -20.78
N GLU A 184 -11.37 -4.64 -21.80
CA GLU A 184 -10.48 -5.80 -21.64
C GLU A 184 -9.05 -5.43 -22.06
N LEU A 185 -8.10 -5.58 -21.14
CA LEU A 185 -6.69 -5.32 -21.38
C LEU A 185 -5.91 -6.63 -21.19
N GLN A 186 -5.20 -7.09 -22.21
CA GLN A 186 -4.43 -8.33 -22.17
C GLN A 186 -3.26 -8.30 -21.16
N ALA A 187 -2.79 -7.11 -20.76
CA ALA A 187 -1.67 -6.92 -19.83
C ALA A 187 -2.00 -5.97 -18.65
N GLY A 188 -3.28 -5.79 -18.33
CA GLY A 188 -3.73 -4.88 -17.26
C GLY A 188 -3.66 -3.39 -17.61
N PHE A 189 -4.01 -2.53 -16.64
CA PHE A 189 -3.99 -1.07 -16.77
C PHE A 189 -2.74 -0.49 -16.07
N GLY A 190 -1.79 0.03 -16.84
CA GLY A 190 -0.59 0.67 -16.29
C GLY A 190 -0.92 2.03 -15.68
N LEU A 191 -0.96 2.11 -14.34
CA LEU A 191 -1.26 3.33 -13.58
C LEU A 191 -0.05 4.26 -13.38
N HIS A 192 1.13 3.88 -13.84
CA HIS A 192 2.34 4.66 -13.60
C HIS A 192 2.33 5.98 -14.39
N GLY A 193 2.31 7.10 -13.67
CA GLY A 193 2.81 8.36 -14.19
C GLY A 193 4.27 8.17 -14.61
N ARG A 194 4.63 8.60 -15.82
CA ARG A 194 5.94 8.36 -16.46
C ARG A 194 7.17 8.83 -15.64
N TYR A 195 6.98 9.61 -14.57
CA TYR A 195 8.03 10.18 -13.75
C TYR A 195 7.65 10.18 -12.26
N LEU A 196 8.64 9.95 -11.40
CA LEU A 196 8.49 10.13 -9.96
C LEU A 196 8.40 11.61 -9.62
N VAL A 197 7.50 11.94 -8.68
CA VAL A 197 7.42 13.28 -8.10
C VAL A 197 8.58 13.46 -7.11
N SER A 198 9.49 14.39 -7.41
CA SER A 198 10.68 14.71 -6.59
C SER A 198 10.61 16.09 -5.91
N THR A 199 9.56 16.87 -6.18
CA THR A 199 9.31 18.19 -5.57
C THR A 199 7.90 18.25 -5.01
N ASN A 200 7.58 19.31 -4.27
CA ASN A 200 6.23 19.46 -3.70
C ASN A 200 5.19 19.49 -4.82
N TYR A 201 4.10 18.74 -4.65
CA TYR A 201 3.10 18.56 -5.69
C TYR A 201 1.68 18.67 -5.12
N THR A 202 0.82 19.39 -5.82
CA THR A 202 -0.61 19.45 -5.50
C THR A 202 -1.35 18.50 -6.41
N LEU A 203 -2.02 17.53 -5.81
CA LEU A 203 -2.81 16.54 -6.53
C LEU A 203 -4.02 17.19 -7.19
N THR A 204 -4.37 16.66 -8.35
CA THR A 204 -5.52 17.07 -9.15
C THR A 204 -6.55 15.95 -9.22
N THR A 205 -7.76 16.26 -9.68
CA THR A 205 -8.82 15.25 -9.87
C THR A 205 -8.52 14.26 -11.00
N ASN A 206 -7.44 14.47 -11.77
CA ASN A 206 -7.00 13.58 -12.84
C ASN A 206 -5.94 12.58 -12.37
N ASP A 207 -5.45 12.73 -11.13
CA ASP A 207 -4.48 11.80 -10.56
C ASP A 207 -5.19 10.56 -10.03
N LEU A 208 -4.51 9.42 -10.08
CA LEU A 208 -4.98 8.16 -9.47
C LEU A 208 -3.85 7.47 -8.72
N TYR A 209 -2.63 7.52 -9.28
CA TYR A 209 -1.42 6.99 -8.67
C TYR A 209 -0.30 8.01 -8.74
N ILE A 210 0.35 8.26 -7.60
CA ILE A 210 1.53 9.13 -7.50
C ILE A 210 2.68 8.34 -6.87
N GLY A 211 3.68 8.04 -7.70
CA GLY A 211 4.98 7.55 -7.26
C GLY A 211 5.86 8.74 -6.87
N VAL A 212 6.45 8.67 -5.68
CA VAL A 212 7.26 9.74 -5.08
C VAL A 212 8.71 9.32 -4.98
N ASP A 213 9.62 10.21 -5.35
CA ASP A 213 11.06 10.03 -5.12
C ASP A 213 11.52 10.75 -3.85
N THR A 214 11.56 10.02 -2.73
CA THR A 214 12.03 10.55 -1.45
C THR A 214 13.56 10.63 -1.33
N ARG A 215 14.34 10.15 -2.31
CA ARG A 215 15.82 10.20 -2.24
C ARG A 215 16.36 11.62 -2.37
N SER A 216 15.66 12.45 -3.13
CA SER A 216 16.14 13.75 -3.60
C SER A 216 15.61 14.95 -2.81
N ASN A 217 14.58 14.76 -1.96
CA ASN A 217 13.95 15.83 -1.21
C ASN A 217 13.64 15.41 0.23
N THR A 218 14.23 16.11 1.20
CA THR A 218 14.15 15.80 2.64
C THR A 218 12.84 16.22 3.30
N ASN A 219 11.98 16.96 2.60
CA ASN A 219 10.68 17.42 3.11
C ASN A 219 9.65 17.51 1.97
N LEU A 220 9.47 16.41 1.24
CA LEU A 220 8.55 16.37 0.12
C LEU A 220 7.09 16.39 0.61
N ILE A 221 6.33 17.35 0.08
CA ILE A 221 4.94 17.60 0.44
C ILE A 221 4.02 17.29 -0.74
N LEU A 222 3.05 16.42 -0.51
CA LEU A 222 1.88 16.26 -1.37
C LEU A 222 0.70 17.03 -0.75
N THR A 223 0.01 17.84 -1.53
CA THR A 223 -1.19 18.55 -1.08
C THR A 223 -2.40 17.96 -1.81
N LEU A 224 -3.38 17.48 -1.07
CA LEU A 224 -4.63 16.97 -1.63
C LEU A 224 -5.48 18.14 -2.18
N PRO A 225 -6.24 17.94 -3.26
CA PRO A 225 -7.28 18.87 -3.65
C PRO A 225 -8.38 18.90 -2.57
N SER A 226 -9.27 19.88 -2.66
CA SER A 226 -10.41 19.94 -1.75
C SER A 226 -11.25 18.67 -1.87
N ALA A 227 -11.58 18.05 -0.73
CA ALA A 227 -12.45 16.88 -0.63
C ALA A 227 -13.79 17.12 -1.34
N ALA A 228 -14.34 18.34 -1.24
CA ALA A 228 -15.57 18.73 -1.92
C ALA A 228 -15.48 18.57 -3.44
N SER A 229 -14.34 18.93 -4.03
CA SER A 229 -14.08 18.83 -5.48
C SER A 229 -13.66 17.43 -5.94
N ALA A 230 -13.28 16.54 -5.01
CA ALA A 230 -12.75 15.21 -5.29
C ALA A 230 -13.74 14.08 -4.94
N SER A 231 -15.05 14.35 -5.04
CA SER A 231 -16.08 13.37 -4.68
C SER A 231 -15.97 12.08 -5.51
N ASN A 232 -15.93 10.95 -4.80
CA ASN A 232 -15.74 9.60 -5.33
C ASN A 232 -14.39 9.33 -6.02
N LEU A 233 -13.37 10.14 -5.74
CA LEU A 233 -12.01 9.87 -6.22
C LEU A 233 -11.21 9.02 -5.23
N LEU A 234 -10.34 8.18 -5.78
CA LEU A 234 -9.35 7.37 -5.09
C LEU A 234 -7.96 7.86 -5.50
N PHE A 235 -7.08 8.05 -4.53
CA PHE A 235 -5.65 8.28 -4.76
C PHE A 235 -4.82 7.19 -4.11
N VAL A 236 -3.82 6.72 -4.84
CA VAL A 236 -2.79 5.80 -4.37
C VAL A 236 -1.46 6.55 -4.36
N LEU A 237 -0.87 6.73 -3.18
CA LEU A 237 0.35 7.50 -2.97
C LEU A 237 1.43 6.55 -2.47
N LYS A 238 2.60 6.54 -3.13
CA LYS A 238 3.64 5.56 -2.86
C LYS A 238 5.03 6.21 -2.85
N ASP A 239 5.81 5.92 -1.83
CA ASP A 239 7.27 6.11 -1.89
C ASP A 239 7.85 5.03 -2.82
N GLU A 240 8.36 5.46 -3.97
CA GLU A 240 9.11 4.61 -4.90
C GLU A 240 10.62 4.91 -4.85
N GLY A 241 11.01 6.06 -4.31
CA GLY A 241 12.41 6.40 -4.06
C GLY A 241 13.04 5.55 -2.95
N GLY A 242 12.23 5.05 -2.02
CA GLY A 242 12.67 4.10 -0.99
C GLY A 242 13.50 4.73 0.13
N SER A 243 13.34 6.02 0.38
CA SER A 243 14.07 6.78 1.41
C SER A 243 13.16 7.48 2.41
N ALA A 244 11.86 7.16 2.44
CA ALA A 244 10.90 7.78 3.37
C ALA A 244 11.21 7.57 4.86
N GLY A 245 12.01 6.57 5.23
CA GLY A 245 12.56 6.39 6.57
C GLY A 245 13.46 7.53 7.05
N THR A 246 14.14 8.18 6.12
CA THR A 246 15.03 9.32 6.39
C THR A 246 14.39 10.64 5.94
N ASN A 247 13.70 10.62 4.79
CA ASN A 247 13.11 11.77 4.12
C ASN A 247 11.60 11.56 3.99
N THR A 248 10.87 11.74 5.09
CA THR A 248 9.44 11.41 5.18
C THR A 248 8.60 12.10 4.11
N LEU A 249 7.64 11.38 3.53
CA LEU A 249 6.62 11.94 2.66
C LEU A 249 5.46 12.48 3.53
N LYS A 250 5.13 13.76 3.38
CA LYS A 250 4.01 14.40 4.09
C LYS A 250 2.87 14.70 3.14
N ILE A 251 1.65 14.35 3.54
CA ILE A 251 0.43 14.53 2.73
C ILE A 251 -0.51 15.45 3.50
N TYR A 252 -0.76 16.64 2.98
CA TYR A 252 -1.63 17.63 3.60
C TYR A 252 -3.02 17.63 2.96
N PRO A 253 -4.10 17.73 3.75
CA PRO A 253 -5.41 18.09 3.21
C PRO A 253 -5.40 19.54 2.72
N ALA A 254 -6.35 19.87 1.84
CA ALA A 254 -6.65 21.27 1.54
C ALA A 254 -7.12 22.01 2.80
N SER A 255 -6.97 23.34 2.83
CA SER A 255 -7.35 24.15 3.98
C SER A 255 -8.82 23.94 4.35
N GLY A 256 -9.07 23.54 5.61
CA GLY A 256 -10.42 23.25 6.13
C GLY A 256 -10.87 21.79 5.99
N ASP A 257 -10.18 20.98 5.18
CA ASP A 257 -10.46 19.56 5.04
C ASP A 257 -9.68 18.71 6.06
N ARG A 258 -10.11 17.46 6.21
CA ARG A 258 -9.50 16.46 7.09
C ARG A 258 -9.04 15.22 6.33
N ILE A 259 -8.05 14.53 6.88
CA ILE A 259 -7.73 13.14 6.54
C ILE A 259 -8.17 12.29 7.74
N ASP A 260 -9.31 11.63 7.62
CA ASP A 260 -10.08 11.01 8.70
C ASP A 260 -10.30 11.99 9.87
N THR A 261 -9.58 11.81 10.98
CA THR A 261 -9.68 12.69 12.15
C THR A 261 -8.62 13.80 12.15
N LEU A 262 -7.66 13.77 11.22
CA LEU A 262 -6.52 14.69 11.20
C LEU A 262 -6.85 15.99 10.48
N LEU A 263 -6.58 17.11 11.14
CA LEU A 263 -6.58 18.46 10.54
C LEU A 263 -5.22 18.89 9.97
N THR A 264 -4.17 18.12 10.28
CA THR A 264 -2.79 18.38 9.87
C THR A 264 -2.40 17.47 8.70
N ASN A 265 -1.14 17.05 8.61
CA ASN A 265 -0.69 16.11 7.58
C ASN A 265 -0.73 14.65 8.05
N LEU A 266 -0.80 13.76 7.07
CA LEU A 266 -0.48 12.35 7.16
C LEU A 266 0.99 12.14 6.79
N VAL A 267 1.71 11.30 7.55
CA VAL A 267 3.14 11.04 7.31
C VAL A 267 3.37 9.58 6.90
N VAL A 268 4.10 9.39 5.80
CA VAL A 268 4.66 8.09 5.39
C VAL A 268 6.14 8.08 5.74
N SER A 269 6.54 7.23 6.69
CA SER A 269 7.89 7.25 7.27
C SER A 269 8.65 5.92 7.22
N ASN A 270 8.21 4.93 6.45
CA ASN A 270 9.09 3.80 6.12
C ASN A 270 9.44 3.83 4.63
N ASN A 271 10.65 3.40 4.32
CA ASN A 271 11.09 3.18 2.95
C ASN A 271 10.09 2.29 2.21
N PHE A 272 9.72 2.71 1.00
CA PHE A 272 8.70 2.05 0.18
C PHE A 272 7.30 2.01 0.83
N GLY A 273 7.00 2.91 1.76
CA GLY A 273 5.66 3.07 2.35
C GLY A 273 4.65 3.68 1.38
N GLY A 274 3.36 3.62 1.70
CA GLY A 274 2.32 4.24 0.88
C GLY A 274 0.93 4.23 1.53
N VAL A 275 0.00 4.99 0.94
CA VAL A 275 -1.38 5.14 1.42
C VAL A 275 -2.37 5.19 0.25
N GLN A 276 -3.58 4.69 0.50
CA GLN A 276 -4.74 4.85 -0.36
C GLN A 276 -5.79 5.72 0.34
N LEU A 277 -6.20 6.80 -0.34
CA LEU A 277 -7.13 7.79 0.19
C LEU A 277 -8.36 7.88 -0.71
N ARG A 278 -9.56 7.96 -0.13
CA ARG A 278 -10.82 8.18 -0.86
C ARG A 278 -11.57 9.37 -0.29
N SER A 279 -12.07 10.25 -1.15
CA SER A 279 -13.08 11.24 -0.75
C SER A 279 -14.47 10.87 -1.28
N ARG A 280 -15.53 11.24 -0.53
CA ARG A 280 -16.93 11.18 -0.96
C ARG A 280 -17.56 12.58 -1.08
N GLY A 281 -16.74 13.62 -1.19
CA GLY A 281 -17.19 15.02 -1.13
C GLY A 281 -17.17 15.57 0.31
N GLY A 282 -17.61 16.81 0.47
CA GLY A 282 -17.62 17.50 1.77
C GLY A 282 -16.22 17.95 2.20
N THR A 283 -15.85 17.66 3.44
CA THR A 283 -14.59 18.16 4.05
C THR A 283 -13.65 17.03 4.52
N ASN A 284 -13.77 15.82 3.99
CA ASN A 284 -12.99 14.67 4.48
C ASN A 284 -12.41 13.77 3.37
N TRP A 285 -11.21 13.26 3.66
CA TRP A 285 -10.53 12.16 2.99
C TRP A 285 -10.46 10.96 3.93
N ASN A 286 -10.88 9.79 3.49
CA ASN A 286 -10.80 8.56 4.28
C ASN A 286 -9.58 7.74 3.87
N ILE A 287 -8.84 7.22 4.83
CA ILE A 287 -7.78 6.24 4.59
C ILE A 287 -8.42 4.87 4.39
N LEU A 288 -8.18 4.25 3.22
CA LEU A 288 -8.68 2.92 2.89
C LEU A 288 -7.66 1.81 3.15
N ALA A 289 -6.39 2.12 2.92
CA ALA A 289 -5.28 1.21 3.14
C ALA A 289 -3.99 2.01 3.34
N SER A 290 -3.09 1.46 4.13
CA SER A 290 -1.78 2.05 4.44
C SER A 290 -0.76 0.93 4.61
N GLY A 291 0.45 1.12 4.11
CA GLY A 291 1.54 0.18 4.27
C GLY A 291 2.84 0.90 4.62
N GLY A 292 3.65 0.30 5.49
CA GLY A 292 4.99 0.79 5.83
C GLY A 292 5.00 2.07 6.66
N GLY A 293 4.56 2.01 7.93
CA GLY A 293 4.83 3.07 8.91
C GLY A 293 4.13 4.40 8.57
N VAL A 294 2.83 4.34 8.29
CA VAL A 294 2.00 5.55 8.11
C VAL A 294 1.56 6.02 9.49
N THR A 295 1.96 7.24 9.89
CA THR A 295 1.58 7.84 11.17
C THR A 295 0.50 8.90 10.94
N GLY A 296 -0.63 8.71 11.62
CA GLY A 296 -1.83 9.54 11.52
C GLY A 296 -3.00 8.80 10.86
N GLY A 297 -4.14 8.73 11.53
CA GLY A 297 -5.44 8.54 10.88
C GLY A 297 -5.93 7.12 10.60
N ILE A 298 -5.16 6.05 10.82
CA ILE A 298 -5.78 4.72 10.89
C ILE A 298 -6.44 4.64 12.26
N ALA A 299 -7.77 4.67 12.33
CA ALA A 299 -8.47 4.08 13.46
C ALA A 299 -8.10 2.59 13.46
N SER A 300 -7.00 2.25 14.12
CA SER A 300 -6.47 0.90 14.21
C SER A 300 -7.44 0.08 15.05
N SER A 301 -8.41 -0.55 14.41
CA SER A 301 -9.31 -1.53 15.04
C SER A 301 -8.59 -2.84 15.41
N GLY A 302 -7.28 -2.83 15.63
CA GLY A 302 -6.49 -4.01 15.93
C GLY A 302 -5.14 -3.78 16.60
N GLY A 303 -4.84 -2.55 17.06
CA GLY A 303 -3.56 -2.24 17.71
C GLY A 303 -3.66 -1.36 18.96
N GLY A 304 -4.85 -0.89 19.33
CA GLY A 304 -5.09 -0.41 20.67
C GLY A 304 -5.43 -1.61 21.54
N GLY A 305 -4.49 -2.07 22.37
CA GLY A 305 -4.85 -2.94 23.48
C GLY A 305 -6.05 -2.32 24.20
N VAL A 306 -7.06 -3.13 24.52
CA VAL A 306 -8.12 -2.68 25.44
C VAL A 306 -7.39 -2.15 26.67
N GLU A 307 -7.62 -0.88 27.03
CA GLU A 307 -7.00 -0.31 28.21
C GLU A 307 -7.52 -1.09 29.42
N LEU A 308 -6.69 -1.98 29.91
CA LEU A 308 -6.95 -2.76 31.12
C LEU A 308 -6.55 -1.86 32.28
N THR A 309 -7.37 -0.85 32.58
CA THR A 309 -7.14 0.09 33.68
C THR A 309 -6.82 -0.70 34.95
N ASN A 310 -5.79 -0.26 35.69
CA ASN A 310 -5.26 -0.91 36.89
C ASN A 310 -4.46 -2.21 36.65
N SER A 311 -3.91 -2.39 35.45
CA SER A 311 -2.95 -3.46 35.15
C SER A 311 -1.61 -2.92 34.68
N VAL A 312 -0.54 -3.60 35.06
CA VAL A 312 0.81 -3.42 34.53
C VAL A 312 1.35 -4.81 34.19
N TRP A 313 2.07 -4.94 33.08
CA TRP A 313 2.49 -6.25 32.57
C TRP A 313 4.00 -6.33 32.49
N VAL A 314 4.57 -7.47 32.89
CA VAL A 314 6.01 -7.76 32.79
C VAL A 314 6.20 -9.05 32.03
N ALA A 315 7.12 -9.06 31.06
CA ALA A 315 7.48 -10.24 30.31
C ALA A 315 8.94 -10.19 29.84
N LYS A 316 9.57 -11.36 29.67
CA LYS A 316 10.96 -11.48 29.18
C LYS A 316 11.20 -10.94 27.77
N ASN A 317 10.15 -10.81 26.96
CA ASN A 317 10.17 -10.17 25.65
C ASN A 317 9.66 -8.71 25.67
N GLY A 318 9.47 -8.14 26.87
CA GLY A 318 9.04 -6.75 27.05
C GLY A 318 10.13 -5.72 26.78
N ASN A 319 9.81 -4.45 27.00
CA ASN A 319 10.74 -3.34 26.80
C ASN A 319 10.46 -2.22 27.82
N ASN A 320 11.49 -1.80 28.57
CA ASN A 320 11.32 -0.79 29.63
C ASN A 320 11.09 0.63 29.10
N SER A 321 11.55 0.93 27.89
CA SER A 321 11.39 2.25 27.27
C SER A 321 10.03 2.44 26.62
N THR A 322 9.43 1.35 26.12
CA THR A 322 8.14 1.39 25.41
C THR A 322 7.01 0.70 26.17
N GLY A 323 7.29 0.11 27.33
CA GLY A 323 6.31 -0.52 28.20
C GLY A 323 5.29 0.50 28.70
N ALA A 324 4.03 0.08 28.85
CA ALA A 324 2.95 0.97 29.22
C ALA A 324 2.01 0.33 30.25
N ARG A 325 1.63 1.11 31.27
CA ARG A 325 0.53 0.76 32.18
C ARG A 325 -0.77 0.68 31.38
N GLY A 326 -1.60 -0.31 31.68
CA GLY A 326 -2.91 -0.52 31.08
C GLY A 326 -2.89 -1.21 29.71
N ASP A 327 -1.72 -1.51 29.14
CA ASP A 327 -1.59 -2.11 27.82
C ASP A 327 -0.80 -3.42 27.88
N ALA A 328 -1.52 -4.55 27.85
CA ALA A 328 -0.92 -5.88 27.88
C ALA A 328 -0.03 -6.18 26.66
N SER A 329 -0.18 -5.45 25.55
CA SER A 329 0.67 -5.60 24.35
C SER A 329 2.02 -4.90 24.51
N LYS A 330 2.19 -4.07 25.55
CA LYS A 330 3.41 -3.34 25.86
C LYS A 330 3.92 -3.67 27.26
N PRO A 331 4.30 -4.93 27.53
CA PRO A 331 4.86 -5.30 28.81
C PRO A 331 6.23 -4.66 29.03
N PHE A 332 6.51 -4.30 30.29
CA PHE A 332 7.85 -3.96 30.74
C PHE A 332 8.76 -5.19 30.70
N LEU A 333 10.06 -4.99 30.50
CA LEU A 333 11.06 -6.06 30.52
C LEU A 333 11.38 -6.48 31.97
N THR A 334 11.36 -5.52 32.90
CA THR A 334 11.80 -5.71 34.28
C THR A 334 10.71 -5.35 35.30
N LEU A 335 10.75 -6.02 36.45
CA LEU A 335 9.85 -5.83 37.59
C LEU A 335 9.98 -4.42 38.17
N GLY A 336 11.20 -3.88 38.26
CA GLY A 336 11.46 -2.53 38.77
C GLY A 336 10.90 -1.43 37.87
N ALA A 337 10.94 -1.61 36.53
CA ALA A 337 10.32 -0.68 35.60
C ALA A 337 8.78 -0.70 35.73
N ALA A 338 8.20 -1.89 35.90
CA ALA A 338 6.78 -2.02 36.20
C ALA A 338 6.40 -1.41 37.56
N LYS A 339 7.16 -1.68 38.65
CA LYS A 339 6.98 -1.03 39.97
C LYS A 339 6.95 0.48 39.85
N THR A 340 7.88 1.05 39.07
CA THR A 340 7.99 2.50 38.88
C THR A 340 6.74 3.09 38.25
N ASN A 341 6.22 2.44 37.20
CA ASN A 341 5.06 2.90 36.43
C ASN A 341 3.70 2.53 37.05
N ALA A 342 3.65 1.53 37.93
CA ALA A 342 2.46 1.16 38.66
C ALA A 342 2.05 2.28 39.64
N ILE A 343 0.76 2.40 39.91
CA ILE A 343 0.17 3.29 40.90
C ILE A 343 -0.72 2.50 41.87
N SER A 344 -1.07 3.12 43.00
CA SER A 344 -1.96 2.49 43.99
C SER A 344 -3.29 2.06 43.33
N GLY A 345 -3.70 0.83 43.59
CA GLY A 345 -4.84 0.16 42.94
C GLY A 345 -4.43 -0.81 41.83
N ASP A 346 -3.18 -0.80 41.37
CA ASP A 346 -2.72 -1.66 40.29
C ASP A 346 -2.40 -3.08 40.74
N THR A 347 -2.53 -4.02 39.80
CA THR A 347 -1.87 -5.32 39.85
C THR A 347 -0.80 -5.40 38.76
N ILE A 348 0.43 -5.72 39.15
CA ILE A 348 1.51 -6.08 38.24
C ILE A 348 1.43 -7.57 37.94
N PHE A 349 1.12 -7.88 36.68
CA PHE A 349 1.06 -9.23 36.14
C PHE A 349 2.42 -9.63 35.56
N VAL A 350 3.01 -10.70 36.10
CA VAL A 350 4.35 -11.16 35.74
C VAL A 350 4.26 -12.46 34.95
N MET A 351 4.64 -12.40 33.67
CA MET A 351 4.66 -13.56 32.79
C MET A 351 5.78 -14.55 33.16
N PRO A 352 5.64 -15.84 32.79
CA PRO A 352 6.64 -16.86 33.07
C PRO A 352 8.06 -16.44 32.70
N GLY A 353 9.00 -16.77 33.59
CA GLY A 353 10.42 -16.43 33.45
C GLY A 353 11.09 -16.24 34.81
N THR A 354 12.42 -16.18 34.81
CA THR A 354 13.24 -15.92 36.00
C THR A 354 13.69 -14.47 36.02
N TYR A 355 13.30 -13.71 37.05
CA TYR A 355 13.65 -12.30 37.22
C TYR A 355 14.62 -12.15 38.40
N ASP A 356 15.67 -11.34 38.23
CA ASP A 356 16.72 -11.13 39.23
C ASP A 356 16.71 -9.65 39.65
N GLU A 357 15.75 -9.32 40.52
CA GLU A 357 15.48 -7.95 40.96
C GLU A 357 15.06 -7.96 42.44
N LYS A 358 15.17 -6.80 43.09
CA LYS A 358 14.83 -6.61 44.51
C LYS A 358 14.17 -5.26 44.75
N ASN A 359 13.83 -4.95 46.00
CA ASN A 359 13.11 -3.74 46.40
C ASN A 359 11.83 -3.53 45.56
N LEU A 360 10.98 -4.55 45.52
CA LEU A 360 9.77 -4.60 44.70
C LEU A 360 8.51 -4.20 45.46
N LEU A 361 8.55 -4.05 46.78
CA LEU A 361 7.36 -3.66 47.52
C LEU A 361 6.97 -2.20 47.22
N LYS A 362 5.67 -1.95 47.06
CA LYS A 362 5.11 -0.61 46.81
C LYS A 362 3.70 -0.52 47.37
N ASN A 363 3.38 0.59 48.02
CA ASN A 363 2.08 0.76 48.67
C ASN A 363 0.91 0.74 47.66
N GLY A 364 -0.07 -0.13 47.92
CA GLY A 364 -1.28 -0.27 47.13
C GLY A 364 -1.09 -0.96 45.78
N VAL A 365 0.07 -1.55 45.52
CA VAL A 365 0.36 -2.28 44.28
C VAL A 365 0.44 -3.77 44.58
N ASN A 366 -0.38 -4.56 43.91
CA ASN A 366 -0.36 -6.02 44.03
C ASN A 366 0.52 -6.65 42.95
N TRP A 367 0.93 -7.88 43.17
CA TRP A 367 1.77 -8.68 42.27
C TRP A 367 1.11 -10.02 42.01
N HIS A 368 0.97 -10.39 40.74
CA HIS A 368 0.45 -11.69 40.32
C HIS A 368 1.39 -12.34 39.30
N GLY A 369 2.11 -13.38 39.72
CA GLY A 369 2.89 -14.22 38.84
C GLY A 369 2.01 -15.25 38.12
N PHE A 370 2.31 -15.52 36.86
CA PHE A 370 1.76 -16.67 36.13
C PHE A 370 2.75 -17.84 36.18
N GLY A 371 3.18 -18.24 37.38
CA GLY A 371 4.28 -19.20 37.55
C GLY A 371 5.66 -18.61 37.24
N ALA A 372 5.81 -17.29 37.40
CA ALA A 372 7.10 -16.62 37.33
C ALA A 372 7.97 -16.92 38.55
N SER A 373 9.29 -16.86 38.38
CA SER A 373 10.25 -16.99 39.48
C SER A 373 11.01 -15.69 39.68
N VAL A 374 11.17 -15.25 40.93
CA VAL A 374 12.07 -14.15 41.28
C VAL A 374 13.21 -14.75 42.09
N ILE A 375 14.40 -14.83 41.49
CA ILE A 375 15.59 -15.40 42.09
C ILE A 375 16.64 -14.30 42.08
N PHE A 376 16.80 -13.64 43.22
CA PHE A 376 17.71 -12.52 43.36
C PHE A 376 19.11 -13.02 43.74
N THR A 377 20.10 -12.73 42.89
CA THR A 377 21.50 -13.18 43.05
C THR A 377 22.47 -12.03 43.33
N GLY A 378 21.98 -10.78 43.37
CA GLY A 378 22.78 -9.59 43.62
C GLY A 378 23.21 -9.41 45.09
N GLY A 379 23.80 -8.24 45.39
CA GLY A 379 24.23 -7.90 46.75
C GLY A 379 23.08 -7.52 47.70
N SER A 380 23.39 -7.31 48.99
CA SER A 380 22.45 -7.09 50.10
C SER A 380 21.17 -6.30 49.79
N GLY A 381 20.02 -6.83 50.21
CA GLY A 381 18.70 -6.21 50.19
C GLY A 381 17.59 -7.25 50.00
N ALA A 382 16.40 -6.98 50.56
CA ALA A 382 15.28 -7.89 50.43
C ALA A 382 14.54 -7.72 49.09
N ILE A 383 13.89 -8.79 48.61
CA ILE A 383 13.17 -8.74 47.33
C ILE A 383 11.92 -7.88 47.46
N TRP A 384 11.12 -8.12 48.50
CA TRP A 384 10.04 -7.24 48.93
C TRP A 384 10.47 -6.59 50.24
N ASP A 385 10.81 -5.31 50.18
CA ASP A 385 11.43 -4.57 51.27
C ASP A 385 10.64 -3.29 51.52
N ASP A 386 10.05 -3.13 52.71
CA ASP A 386 9.44 -1.86 53.10
C ASP A 386 10.43 -0.90 53.77
N ASN A 387 11.61 -1.39 54.18
CA ASN A 387 12.60 -0.63 54.93
C ASN A 387 13.50 0.17 54.00
N ALA A 388 13.86 -0.40 52.84
CA ALA A 388 14.70 0.24 51.83
C ALA A 388 14.17 1.63 51.41
N ASP A 389 12.85 1.75 51.23
CA ASP A 389 12.19 2.99 50.83
C ASP A 389 11.45 3.69 51.99
N SER A 390 11.54 3.16 53.23
CA SER A 390 10.79 3.64 54.42
C SER A 390 9.29 3.81 54.14
N ILE A 391 8.68 2.80 53.53
CA ILE A 391 7.28 2.82 53.11
C ILE A 391 6.37 2.08 54.09
N ASP A 392 5.13 2.55 54.21
CA ASP A 392 4.02 1.78 54.77
C ASP A 392 3.19 1.23 53.60
N ALA A 393 3.27 -0.08 53.36
CA ALA A 393 2.68 -0.69 52.17
C ALA A 393 1.54 -1.65 52.49
N THR A 394 0.43 -1.54 51.75
CA THR A 394 -0.56 -2.63 51.61
C THR A 394 -0.35 -3.32 50.26
N SER A 395 -0.09 -4.64 50.25
CA SER A 395 0.21 -5.39 49.02
C SER A 395 -0.15 -6.87 49.13
N ILE A 396 -0.59 -7.45 48.02
CA ILE A 396 -0.72 -8.90 47.83
C ILE A 396 0.34 -9.35 46.83
N ILE A 397 1.05 -10.44 47.13
CA ILE A 397 2.09 -11.03 46.29
C ILE A 397 1.72 -12.50 46.07
N GLU A 398 1.27 -12.86 44.87
CA GLU A 398 0.74 -14.20 44.63
C GLU A 398 1.08 -14.77 43.25
N GLY A 399 0.84 -16.07 43.07
CA GLY A 399 0.98 -16.75 41.76
C GLY A 399 2.43 -17.02 41.33
N PHE A 400 3.41 -16.68 42.16
CA PHE A 400 4.82 -16.96 41.89
C PHE A 400 5.18 -18.43 42.17
N ASP A 401 6.10 -18.93 41.35
CA ASP A 401 6.59 -20.30 41.39
C ASP A 401 7.70 -20.48 42.43
N ILE A 402 8.70 -19.61 42.36
CA ILE A 402 9.83 -19.56 43.29
C ILE A 402 10.13 -18.10 43.59
N LEU A 403 10.18 -17.76 44.88
CA LEU A 403 10.73 -16.51 45.38
C LEU A 403 11.96 -16.84 46.20
N GLU A 404 13.15 -16.47 45.70
CA GLU A 404 14.42 -16.84 46.33
C GLU A 404 15.39 -15.66 46.42
N ASN A 405 15.91 -15.40 47.62
CA ASN A 405 16.96 -14.41 47.84
C ASN A 405 18.28 -15.10 48.20
N GLN A 406 19.31 -14.95 47.37
CA GLN A 406 20.64 -15.52 47.58
C GLN A 406 21.65 -14.52 48.17
N SER A 407 21.22 -13.30 48.51
CA SER A 407 22.13 -12.23 48.99
C SER A 407 22.47 -12.28 50.48
N GLY A 408 21.80 -13.16 51.25
CA GLY A 408 21.87 -13.18 52.71
C GLY A 408 20.76 -12.37 53.40
N ASP A 409 19.97 -11.61 52.65
CA ASP A 409 18.80 -10.88 53.13
C ASP A 409 17.49 -11.64 52.90
N ALA A 410 16.38 -11.03 53.32
CA ALA A 410 15.08 -11.67 53.29
C ALA A 410 14.45 -11.75 51.88
N VAL A 411 13.60 -12.73 51.60
CA VAL A 411 12.69 -12.59 50.46
C VAL A 411 11.69 -11.48 50.75
N LEU A 412 11.03 -11.54 51.90
CA LEU A 412 10.13 -10.50 52.39
C LEU A 412 10.66 -9.92 53.69
N GLN A 413 10.89 -8.61 53.70
CA GLN A 413 11.25 -7.82 54.87
C GLN A 413 10.20 -6.72 55.08
N ILE A 414 9.50 -6.78 56.21
CA ILE A 414 8.54 -5.75 56.61
C ILE A 414 8.82 -5.23 58.01
N PHE A 415 9.37 -4.03 58.14
CA PHE A 415 9.80 -3.37 59.38
C PHE A 415 8.92 -2.18 59.76
N ASN A 416 8.14 -1.65 58.81
CA ASN A 416 7.26 -0.49 58.98
C ASN A 416 5.79 -0.92 59.21
N ASN A 417 4.80 -0.04 59.02
CA ASN A 417 3.37 -0.36 59.25
C ASN A 417 2.73 -1.05 58.03
N SER A 418 3.49 -1.92 57.37
CA SER A 418 3.06 -2.62 56.17
C SER A 418 2.14 -3.80 56.49
N THR A 419 1.15 -4.03 55.62
CA THR A 419 0.27 -5.20 55.61
C THR A 419 0.48 -5.95 54.29
N VAL A 420 1.14 -7.10 54.36
CA VAL A 420 1.51 -7.87 53.17
C VAL A 420 0.96 -9.29 53.25
N THR A 421 0.28 -9.73 52.18
CA THR A 421 -0.10 -11.12 51.98
C THR A 421 0.76 -11.75 50.89
N ILE A 422 1.29 -12.94 51.14
CA ILE A 422 2.14 -13.67 50.19
C ILE A 422 1.64 -15.11 49.97
N ARG A 423 1.51 -15.50 48.70
CA ARG A 423 1.08 -16.83 48.23
C ARG A 423 1.96 -17.28 47.06
N ALA A 424 3.12 -17.82 47.36
CA ALA A 424 4.03 -18.36 46.37
C ALA A 424 4.22 -19.86 46.65
N ARG A 425 4.44 -20.66 45.61
CA ARG A 425 4.66 -22.11 45.83
C ARG A 425 5.87 -22.34 46.74
N THR A 426 6.97 -21.64 46.47
CA THR A 426 8.20 -21.69 47.29
C THR A 426 8.71 -20.29 47.62
N ILE A 427 9.05 -20.06 48.89
CA ILE A 427 9.74 -18.88 49.41
C ILE A 427 11.02 -19.38 50.08
N ASN A 428 12.19 -19.01 49.56
CA ASN A 428 13.48 -19.53 50.00
C ASN A 428 14.51 -18.42 50.23
N SER A 429 15.34 -18.55 51.26
CA SER A 429 16.55 -17.73 51.38
C SER A 429 17.66 -18.62 51.93
N PRO A 430 18.55 -19.14 51.08
CA PRO A 430 19.59 -20.06 51.53
C PRO A 430 20.49 -19.44 52.59
N PHE A 431 20.83 -18.15 52.46
CA PHE A 431 21.83 -17.49 53.29
C PHE A 431 21.25 -16.46 54.27
N GLY A 432 19.92 -16.31 54.33
CA GLY A 432 19.24 -15.26 55.07
C GLY A 432 17.94 -15.72 55.72
N TYR A 433 16.98 -14.81 55.81
CA TYR A 433 15.60 -15.12 56.24
C TYR A 433 14.73 -15.41 55.03
N ALA A 434 13.80 -16.36 55.07
CA ALA A 434 12.79 -16.38 54.02
C ALA A 434 11.84 -15.19 54.22
N VAL A 435 11.36 -14.99 55.45
CA VAL A 435 10.50 -13.85 55.81
C VAL A 435 10.92 -13.25 57.15
N MET A 436 11.06 -11.93 57.19
CA MET A 436 11.37 -11.17 58.40
C MET A 436 10.34 -10.05 58.63
N VAL A 437 9.77 -9.98 59.83
CA VAL A 437 8.66 -9.10 60.19
C VAL A 437 8.96 -8.33 61.48
N GLY A 438 8.81 -7.01 61.48
CA GLY A 438 9.01 -6.10 62.61
C GLY A 438 10.34 -5.34 62.57
N GLY A 439 10.46 -4.17 63.19
CA GLY A 439 11.69 -3.37 63.12
C GLY A 439 11.54 -1.91 63.57
N GLY A 440 10.29 -1.43 63.68
CA GLY A 440 9.96 -0.11 64.22
C GLY A 440 8.47 0.26 64.13
N GLY A 441 7.70 -0.45 63.29
CA GLY A 441 6.26 -0.23 63.12
C GLY A 441 5.40 -0.52 64.35
N THR A 442 4.23 0.12 64.37
CA THR A 442 3.16 -0.07 65.37
C THR A 442 2.05 -1.01 64.89
N ASN A 443 2.04 -1.34 63.59
CA ASN A 443 1.07 -2.26 63.00
C ASN A 443 1.69 -2.95 61.76
N THR A 444 2.54 -3.96 61.99
CA THR A 444 3.21 -4.70 60.91
C THR A 444 2.55 -6.06 60.76
N ILE A 445 1.94 -6.36 59.61
CA ILE A 445 1.15 -7.59 59.41
C ILE A 445 1.69 -8.36 58.20
N CYS A 446 2.09 -9.60 58.41
CA CYS A 446 2.39 -10.56 57.36
C CYS A 446 1.35 -11.69 57.37
N THR A 447 0.77 -12.01 56.23
CA THR A 447 0.00 -13.23 56.03
C THR A 447 0.67 -14.08 54.97
N ILE A 448 1.01 -15.33 55.31
CA ILE A 448 1.58 -16.30 54.38
C ILE A 448 0.55 -17.42 54.23
N GLU A 449 0.22 -17.76 52.99
CA GLU A 449 -0.74 -18.84 52.71
C GLU A 449 -0.23 -19.79 51.64
N ASP A 450 -0.57 -21.07 51.77
CA ASP A 450 -0.39 -22.09 50.72
C ASP A 450 1.06 -22.17 50.16
N SER A 451 2.04 -21.86 51.02
CA SER A 451 3.44 -21.67 50.64
C SER A 451 4.36 -22.66 51.36
N THR A 452 5.39 -23.15 50.65
CA THR A 452 6.56 -23.75 51.29
C THR A 452 7.59 -22.66 51.56
N VAL A 453 7.93 -22.46 52.83
CA VAL A 453 8.89 -21.46 53.30
C VAL A 453 10.13 -22.17 53.82
N ALA A 454 11.29 -21.91 53.25
CA ALA A 454 12.51 -22.64 53.55
C ALA A 454 13.72 -21.74 53.73
N VAL A 455 14.65 -22.20 54.57
CA VAL A 455 16.04 -21.74 54.61
C VAL A 455 16.92 -22.98 54.58
N SER A 456 17.88 -23.01 53.65
CA SER A 456 18.62 -24.21 53.26
C SER A 456 20.14 -23.98 53.34
N ASP A 457 20.66 -23.76 54.55
CA ASP A 457 22.07 -23.91 54.96
C ASP A 457 22.82 -22.60 55.31
N SER A 458 23.50 -22.59 56.47
CA SER A 458 24.52 -21.63 56.91
C SER A 458 24.10 -20.17 57.19
N SER A 459 22.81 -19.85 57.13
CA SER A 459 22.30 -18.54 57.54
C SER A 459 22.47 -18.31 59.04
N GLY A 460 22.37 -19.38 59.83
CA GLY A 460 22.22 -19.27 61.27
C GLY A 460 20.94 -18.56 61.69
N LEU A 461 19.85 -18.70 60.91
CA LEU A 461 18.59 -17.96 61.05
C LEU A 461 17.34 -18.85 60.91
N ALA A 462 16.19 -18.30 61.31
CA ALA A 462 14.88 -18.97 61.20
C ALA A 462 14.26 -18.75 59.81
N ALA A 463 13.40 -19.67 59.37
CA ALA A 463 12.68 -19.49 58.10
C ALA A 463 11.75 -18.25 58.15
N VAL A 464 11.03 -18.09 59.25
CA VAL A 464 10.26 -16.88 59.55
C VAL A 464 10.73 -16.28 60.87
N GLN A 465 11.05 -15.00 60.89
CA GLN A 465 11.43 -14.27 62.10
C GLN A 465 10.50 -13.07 62.35
N VAL A 466 10.11 -12.89 63.61
CA VAL A 466 9.23 -11.82 64.08
C VAL A 466 9.95 -11.03 65.17
N ARG A 467 10.21 -9.73 64.97
CA ARG A 467 11.17 -8.93 65.76
C ARG A 467 10.55 -7.79 66.60
N ALA A 468 9.22 -7.73 66.73
CA ALA A 468 8.54 -6.68 67.48
C ALA A 468 7.22 -7.16 68.10
N ALA A 469 6.75 -6.51 69.16
CA ALA A 469 5.47 -6.81 69.79
C ALA A 469 4.29 -6.52 68.84
N ALA A 470 4.41 -5.47 68.02
CA ALA A 470 3.43 -5.04 67.05
C ALA A 470 3.51 -5.77 65.70
N ALA A 471 4.48 -6.68 65.52
CA ALA A 471 4.59 -7.51 64.33
C ALA A 471 3.64 -8.70 64.42
N HIS A 472 2.86 -8.99 63.39
CA HIS A 472 1.85 -10.04 63.44
C HIS A 472 2.05 -10.94 62.23
N VAL A 473 2.13 -12.25 62.47
CA VAL A 473 2.21 -13.23 61.39
C VAL A 473 1.02 -14.17 61.46
N THR A 474 0.32 -14.29 60.34
CA THR A 474 -0.67 -15.34 60.11
C THR A 474 -0.11 -16.33 59.10
N LEU A 475 -0.03 -17.59 59.48
CA LEU A 475 0.41 -18.69 58.61
C LEU A 475 -0.77 -19.62 58.38
N ASN A 476 -1.19 -19.80 57.12
CA ASN A 476 -2.31 -20.68 56.76
C ASN A 476 -1.85 -21.72 55.74
N ARG A 477 -1.95 -23.02 56.06
CA ARG A 477 -1.58 -24.12 55.15
C ARG A 477 -0.14 -24.02 54.63
N CYS A 478 0.78 -23.59 55.49
CA CYS A 478 2.19 -23.41 55.13
C CYS A 478 3.04 -24.59 55.58
N LYS A 479 4.13 -24.86 54.85
CA LYS A 479 5.22 -25.73 55.30
C LYS A 479 6.47 -24.89 55.57
N LEU A 480 6.89 -24.75 56.82
CA LEU A 480 8.11 -24.03 57.19
C LEU A 480 9.22 -25.02 57.50
N THR A 481 10.39 -24.84 56.87
CA THR A 481 11.57 -25.69 57.09
C THR A 481 12.79 -24.82 57.35
N SER A 482 13.48 -25.07 58.46
CA SER A 482 14.84 -24.61 58.67
C SER A 482 15.77 -25.83 58.74
N ALA A 483 16.74 -25.87 57.84
CA ALA A 483 17.81 -26.88 57.83
C ALA A 483 19.02 -26.48 58.69
N GLU A 484 18.99 -25.27 59.26
CA GLU A 484 20.07 -24.74 60.09
C GLU A 484 20.35 -25.65 61.29
N THR A 485 21.61 -25.70 61.72
CA THR A 485 22.01 -26.48 62.90
C THR A 485 22.43 -25.57 64.07
N SER A 486 22.35 -24.25 63.91
CA SER A 486 22.78 -23.25 64.89
C SER A 486 21.69 -22.95 65.96
N ASN A 487 22.00 -22.02 66.87
CA ASN A 487 21.09 -21.53 67.92
C ASN A 487 19.86 -20.76 67.38
N ALA A 488 19.68 -20.65 66.06
CA ALA A 488 18.53 -19.99 65.46
C ALA A 488 17.73 -20.89 64.50
N GLY A 489 18.03 -22.19 64.40
CA GLY A 489 17.41 -23.09 63.42
C GLY A 489 15.94 -23.47 63.67
N SER A 490 15.18 -22.64 64.38
CA SER A 490 13.73 -22.79 64.48
C SER A 490 13.06 -22.47 63.14
N ALA A 491 11.94 -23.15 62.84
CA ALA A 491 11.12 -22.80 61.69
C ALA A 491 10.51 -21.38 61.83
N LEU A 492 10.10 -21.02 63.06
CA LEU A 492 9.54 -19.72 63.42
C LEU A 492 10.21 -19.18 64.69
N ARG A 493 10.73 -17.95 64.63
CA ARG A 493 11.40 -17.28 65.77
C ARG A 493 10.75 -15.95 66.13
N PHE A 494 10.53 -15.72 67.41
CA PHE A 494 10.09 -14.44 67.98
C PHE A 494 11.22 -13.78 68.77
N GLU A 495 11.54 -12.54 68.43
CA GLU A 495 12.68 -11.80 68.95
C GLU A 495 12.35 -10.41 69.47
N PHE A 496 13.16 -9.93 70.42
CA PHE A 496 13.19 -8.57 70.98
C PHE A 496 11.99 -8.13 71.82
N ALA A 497 10.79 -8.64 71.57
CA ALA A 497 9.60 -8.29 72.34
C ALA A 497 8.54 -9.40 72.34
N ALA A 498 7.71 -9.42 73.39
CA ALA A 498 6.68 -10.43 73.56
C ALA A 498 5.58 -10.27 72.49
N ASN A 499 5.36 -11.32 71.70
CA ASN A 499 4.35 -11.32 70.65
C ASN A 499 3.12 -12.10 71.07
N THR A 500 1.91 -11.56 70.92
CA THR A 500 0.69 -12.24 71.40
C THR A 500 -0.39 -12.42 70.33
N ASN A 501 -0.09 -12.04 69.10
CA ASN A 501 -1.08 -11.91 68.04
C ASN A 501 -0.82 -12.80 66.82
N SER A 502 0.30 -13.53 66.76
CA SER A 502 0.54 -14.47 65.67
C SER A 502 -0.36 -15.71 65.73
N VAL A 503 -0.78 -16.15 64.55
CA VAL A 503 -1.75 -17.22 64.35
C VAL A 503 -1.22 -18.23 63.35
N LEU A 504 -1.31 -19.52 63.69
CA LEU A 504 -0.94 -20.62 62.81
C LEU A 504 -2.17 -21.48 62.55
N ARG A 505 -2.41 -21.83 61.27
CA ARG A 505 -3.51 -22.68 60.82
C ARG A 505 -3.00 -23.75 59.86
N ASP A 506 -3.22 -25.02 60.18
CA ASP A 506 -2.93 -26.16 59.30
C ASP A 506 -1.49 -26.17 58.72
N CYS A 507 -0.51 -25.80 59.56
CA CYS A 507 0.88 -25.68 59.14
C CYS A 507 1.71 -26.94 59.45
N VAL A 508 2.77 -27.13 58.68
CA VAL A 508 3.83 -28.10 58.97
C VAL A 508 5.09 -27.32 59.31
N LEU A 509 5.60 -27.47 60.52
CA LEU A 509 6.82 -26.80 60.95
C LEU A 509 7.92 -27.84 61.18
N ILE A 510 9.11 -27.56 60.65
CA ILE A 510 10.30 -28.40 60.77
C ILE A 510 11.47 -27.47 61.07
N GLY A 511 12.09 -27.61 62.24
CA GLY A 511 13.27 -26.84 62.62
C GLY A 511 14.26 -27.70 63.40
N ASN A 512 15.51 -27.26 63.43
CA ASN A 512 16.64 -27.97 64.01
C ASN A 512 17.52 -26.99 64.80
N LEU A 513 17.41 -26.98 66.13
CA LEU A 513 18.24 -26.10 66.97
C LEU A 513 19.50 -26.86 67.40
N SER A 514 20.64 -26.17 67.56
CA SER A 514 21.84 -26.72 68.22
C SER A 514 21.58 -27.04 69.70
N ALA A 515 20.90 -28.15 69.96
CA ALA A 515 20.77 -28.78 71.28
C ALA A 515 20.33 -30.27 71.20
N GLY A 516 20.35 -30.88 70.01
CA GLY A 516 19.98 -32.29 69.85
C GLY A 516 18.47 -32.59 69.90
N SER A 517 17.61 -31.59 69.72
CA SER A 517 16.16 -31.76 69.57
C SER A 517 15.62 -30.82 68.49
N PRO A 518 14.73 -31.28 67.60
CA PRO A 518 14.14 -30.39 66.60
C PRO A 518 13.26 -29.36 67.33
N VAL A 519 13.50 -28.07 67.11
CA VAL A 519 12.68 -26.99 67.69
C VAL A 519 12.00 -26.29 66.53
N SER A 520 10.68 -26.30 66.48
CA SER A 520 9.95 -25.62 65.40
C SER A 520 9.63 -24.16 65.71
N ILE A 521 9.46 -23.81 66.99
CA ILE A 521 9.16 -22.45 67.44
C ILE A 521 10.09 -22.04 68.59
N SER A 522 10.67 -20.85 68.51
CA SER A 522 11.47 -20.22 69.57
C SER A 522 10.95 -18.82 69.91
N GLY A 523 10.91 -18.47 71.19
CA GLY A 523 10.57 -17.12 71.66
C GLY A 523 11.66 -16.60 72.60
N SER A 524 12.24 -15.43 72.32
CA SER A 524 13.34 -14.90 73.17
C SER A 524 12.86 -14.05 74.35
N THR A 525 11.57 -13.77 74.46
CA THR A 525 10.99 -12.88 75.48
C THR A 525 9.79 -13.52 76.16
N THR A 526 9.75 -13.38 77.48
CA THR A 526 8.68 -13.93 78.33
C THR A 526 7.33 -13.31 77.98
N GLY A 527 6.31 -14.15 77.85
CA GLY A 527 4.95 -13.73 77.52
C GLY A 527 4.59 -13.81 76.04
N THR A 528 5.47 -14.36 75.19
CA THR A 528 5.13 -14.69 73.81
C THR A 528 4.01 -15.75 73.78
N LYS A 529 2.91 -15.44 73.09
CA LYS A 529 1.70 -16.25 72.96
C LYS A 529 1.39 -16.50 71.50
N ILE A 530 1.19 -17.76 71.14
CA ILE A 530 0.89 -18.17 69.77
C ILE A 530 -0.46 -18.89 69.77
N ARG A 531 -1.37 -18.46 68.89
CA ARG A 531 -2.65 -19.13 68.68
C ARG A 531 -2.50 -20.17 67.59
N ILE A 532 -2.92 -21.40 67.88
CA ILE A 532 -2.81 -22.53 66.96
C ILE A 532 -4.22 -23.06 66.69
N TYR A 533 -4.55 -23.13 65.40
CA TYR A 533 -5.77 -23.74 64.88
C TYR A 533 -5.36 -24.92 63.96
N GLY A 534 -6.04 -26.06 64.06
CA GLY A 534 -5.72 -27.21 63.21
C GLY A 534 -4.59 -28.13 63.72
N SER A 535 -4.05 -28.97 62.81
CA SER A 535 -2.99 -29.94 63.12
C SER A 535 -1.62 -29.33 62.89
N LEU A 536 -0.74 -29.43 63.88
CA LEU A 536 0.70 -29.23 63.73
C LEU A 536 1.41 -30.58 63.84
N MET A 537 2.30 -30.89 62.90
CA MET A 537 2.89 -32.23 62.76
C MET A 537 4.21 -32.48 63.51
N SER A 538 4.82 -31.53 64.25
CA SER A 538 6.00 -31.88 65.09
C SER A 538 6.44 -30.82 66.11
N ASN A 539 7.20 -31.29 67.12
CA ASN A 539 8.09 -30.60 68.07
C ASN A 539 7.91 -29.08 68.25
N LEU A 540 6.87 -28.74 69.01
CA LEU A 540 6.31 -27.39 69.10
C LEU A 540 7.29 -26.35 69.64
N THR A 541 8.01 -26.65 70.73
CA THR A 541 9.07 -25.78 71.27
C THR A 541 9.82 -26.51 72.38
N ASN A 542 11.11 -26.20 72.57
CA ASN A 542 11.81 -26.48 73.84
C ASN A 542 11.75 -25.27 74.79
N ASP A 543 11.30 -24.10 74.30
CA ASP A 543 11.20 -22.87 75.07
C ASP A 543 9.81 -22.68 75.65
N VAL A 544 9.50 -23.51 76.64
CA VAL A 544 8.27 -23.43 77.44
C VAL A 544 8.26 -22.24 78.42
N THR A 545 9.39 -21.54 78.56
CA THR A 545 9.51 -20.39 79.47
C THR A 545 9.00 -19.12 78.80
N ASN A 546 9.38 -18.93 77.53
CA ASN A 546 9.06 -17.72 76.79
C ASN A 546 7.89 -17.91 75.84
N THR A 547 7.65 -19.14 75.35
CA THR A 547 6.56 -19.43 74.41
C THR A 547 5.42 -20.15 75.13
N SER A 548 4.21 -19.61 74.97
CA SER A 548 2.98 -20.25 75.43
C SER A 548 2.03 -20.48 74.26
N PHE A 549 1.43 -21.67 74.24
CA PHE A 549 0.43 -22.03 73.23
C PHE A 549 -0.96 -21.73 73.77
N LEU A 550 -1.67 -20.86 73.08
CA LEU A 550 -3.08 -20.63 73.34
C LEU A 550 -3.87 -21.67 72.53
N THR A 551 -4.09 -22.83 73.14
CA THR A 551 -4.94 -23.87 72.59
C THR A 551 -6.33 -23.75 73.20
N GLY A 552 -7.34 -23.50 72.37
CA GLY A 552 -8.72 -23.80 72.76
C GLY A 552 -8.84 -25.31 72.92
N ALA A 553 -9.06 -25.77 74.15
CA ALA A 553 -9.26 -27.16 74.60
C ALA A 553 -9.16 -28.29 73.56
N THR A 554 -8.08 -29.09 73.60
CA THR A 554 -7.97 -30.50 73.13
C THR A 554 -8.40 -30.88 71.70
N ARG A 555 -9.01 -30.00 70.92
CA ARG A 555 -9.52 -30.27 69.58
C ARG A 555 -9.60 -28.99 68.78
N PHE A 556 -8.68 -28.86 67.82
CA PHE A 556 -8.86 -28.25 66.50
C PHE A 556 -10.09 -27.34 66.38
N GLU A 557 -9.94 -26.06 66.73
CA GLU A 557 -10.94 -25.07 66.36
C GLU A 557 -10.79 -24.80 64.85
N VAL A 558 -11.83 -25.13 64.08
CA VAL A 558 -12.03 -24.51 62.77
C VAL A 558 -12.54 -23.11 63.06
N SER A 559 -11.77 -22.08 62.69
CA SER A 559 -12.21 -20.69 62.82
C SER A 559 -13.55 -20.50 62.11
N ALA A 560 -14.47 -19.76 62.73
CA ALA A 560 -15.75 -19.39 62.11
C ALA A 560 -15.57 -18.51 60.85
N ASP A 561 -14.35 -17.99 60.62
CA ASP A 561 -13.98 -17.20 59.45
C ASP A 561 -13.57 -18.04 58.22
N VAL A 562 -13.72 -19.37 58.27
CA VAL A 562 -13.54 -20.23 57.10
C VAL A 562 -14.86 -20.30 56.32
N ARG A 563 -15.02 -19.40 55.35
CA ARG A 563 -15.94 -19.58 54.21
C ARG A 563 -15.15 -19.90 52.96
#